data_AF-A0A1E4PZS4-F1
#
_entry.id   AF-A0A1E4PZS4-F1
#
_cell.length_a   1.000
_cell.length_b   1.000
_cell.length_c   1.000
_cell.angle_alpha   90.00
_cell.angle_beta   90.00
_cell.angle_gamma   90.00
#
_symmetry.space_group_name_H-M   'P 1'
#
loop_
_entity.id
_entity.type
_entity.pdbx_description
1 polymer ?
#
loop_
_entity_poly.entity_id
_entity_poly.type
_entity_poly.pdbx_seq_one_letter_code
_entity_poly.pdbx_strand_id
1 'polypeptide(L)'
;MSSPADFLTIGALANAASVNVETIRFYQRKGLVPEPDRPVGGIRRYAGSDLARVAFIKSAQRLGFSLDEIAELLALEDGSSCAKARMKAQEKLVDVRAKLIDLQRIERVLNNLIGQCEKAKGKVRCPLIAALHVPAGVPG
;
A
#
# COMPACT_ATOMS: atom_id res chain seq x y z
N MET A 1 16.85 21.57 -20.28
CA MET A 1 18.29 21.34 -20.04
C MET A 1 18.43 20.71 -18.67
N SER A 2 18.63 19.39 -18.58
CA SER A 2 18.82 18.69 -17.31
C SER A 2 20.31 18.48 -17.06
N SER A 3 20.79 18.92 -15.89
CA SER A 3 22.19 18.90 -15.47
C SER A 3 22.72 17.46 -15.30
N PRO A 4 23.99 17.17 -15.62
CA PRO A 4 24.57 15.81 -15.61
C PRO A 4 24.92 15.23 -14.22
N ALA A 5 24.32 15.72 -13.12
CA ALA A 5 24.90 15.55 -11.78
C ALA A 5 24.22 14.55 -10.81
N ASP A 6 22.97 14.09 -11.02
CA ASP A 6 22.28 13.29 -10.00
C ASP A 6 21.95 11.87 -10.46
N PHE A 7 22.97 11.15 -10.91
CA PHE A 7 22.87 9.73 -11.22
C PHE A 7 23.13 8.87 -9.98
N LEU A 8 22.06 8.51 -9.28
CA LEU A 8 22.07 7.71 -8.06
C LEU A 8 22.38 6.24 -8.36
N THR A 9 23.10 5.57 -7.46
CA THR A 9 23.13 4.10 -7.43
C THR A 9 21.82 3.56 -6.88
N ILE A 10 21.52 2.27 -7.06
CA ILE A 10 20.28 1.69 -6.49
C ILE A 10 20.19 1.87 -4.97
N GLY A 11 21.32 1.81 -4.26
CA GLY A 11 21.37 2.04 -2.81
C GLY A 11 21.13 3.51 -2.45
N ALA A 12 21.72 4.44 -3.20
CA ALA A 12 21.47 5.86 -3.00
C ALA A 12 20.01 6.24 -3.31
N LEU A 13 19.42 5.66 -4.36
CA LEU A 13 18.01 5.80 -4.69
C LEU A 13 17.12 5.26 -3.56
N ALA A 14 17.44 4.08 -3.04
CA ALA A 14 16.73 3.45 -1.92
C ALA A 14 16.70 4.36 -0.69
N ASN A 15 17.87 4.86 -0.30
CA ASN A 15 18.02 5.77 0.82
C ASN A 15 17.26 7.08 0.60
N ALA A 16 17.39 7.70 -0.58
CA ALA A 16 16.70 8.94 -0.91
C ALA A 16 15.16 8.77 -0.91
N ALA A 17 14.65 7.64 -1.38
CA ALA A 17 13.22 7.32 -1.34
C ALA A 17 12.74 6.77 0.03
N SER A 18 13.66 6.56 0.97
CA SER A 18 13.42 5.90 2.26
C SER A 18 12.72 4.54 2.07
N VAL A 19 13.26 3.71 1.18
CA VAL A 19 12.85 2.32 0.92
C VAL A 19 14.08 1.43 0.94
N ASN A 20 13.91 0.11 1.01
CA ASN A 20 15.02 -0.81 0.83
C ASN A 20 15.29 -1.08 -0.67
N VAL A 21 16.47 -1.62 -0.97
CA VAL A 21 16.87 -1.95 -2.34
C VAL A 21 15.95 -3.03 -2.94
N GLU A 22 15.48 -3.97 -2.10
CA GLU A 22 14.54 -5.01 -2.51
C GLU A 22 13.21 -4.44 -3.01
N THR A 23 12.73 -3.34 -2.43
CA THR A 23 11.50 -2.65 -2.84
C THR A 23 11.66 -2.04 -4.23
N ILE A 24 12.81 -1.40 -4.51
CA ILE A 24 13.10 -0.89 -5.85
C ILE A 24 13.15 -2.04 -6.86
N ARG A 25 13.86 -3.13 -6.53
CA ARG A 25 13.91 -4.34 -7.38
C ARG A 25 12.53 -4.96 -7.58
N PHE A 26 11.68 -4.90 -6.56
CA PHE A 26 10.31 -5.39 -6.64
C PHE A 26 9.47 -4.53 -7.60
N TYR A 27 9.59 -3.21 -7.54
CA TYR A 27 8.93 -2.32 -8.48
C TYR A 27 9.43 -2.51 -9.92
N GLN A 28 10.72 -2.80 -10.11
CA GLN A 28 11.27 -3.16 -11.42
C GLN A 28 10.66 -4.44 -11.98
N ARG A 29 10.58 -5.50 -11.17
CA ARG A 29 9.92 -6.76 -11.59
C ARG A 29 8.44 -6.58 -11.94
N LYS A 30 7.80 -5.58 -11.34
CA LYS A 30 6.40 -5.21 -11.61
C LYS A 30 6.25 -4.19 -12.74
N GLY A 31 7.34 -3.75 -13.37
CA GLY A 31 7.32 -2.77 -14.45
C GLY A 31 6.97 -1.34 -14.03
N LEU A 32 6.93 -1.06 -12.72
CA LEU A 32 6.55 0.25 -12.17
C LEU A 32 7.71 1.25 -12.16
N VAL A 33 8.94 0.74 -12.09
CA VAL A 33 10.17 1.53 -12.13
C VAL A 33 11.04 0.95 -13.25
N PRO A 34 11.55 1.77 -14.17
CA PRO A 34 12.42 1.27 -15.22
C PRO A 34 13.70 0.67 -14.61
N GLU A 35 14.20 -0.39 -15.22
CA GLU A 35 15.52 -0.92 -14.92
C GLU A 35 16.51 -0.30 -15.91
N PRO A 36 17.38 0.63 -15.48
CA PRO A 36 18.32 1.27 -16.39
C PRO A 36 19.37 0.28 -16.87
N ASP A 37 19.87 0.53 -18.08
CA ASP A 37 20.92 -0.28 -18.69
C ASP A 37 22.15 -0.32 -17.80
N ARG A 38 22.79 -1.49 -17.77
CA ARG A 38 24.05 -1.66 -17.07
C ARG A 38 25.19 -1.22 -17.99
N PRO A 39 25.95 -0.16 -17.67
CA PRO A 39 27.14 0.19 -18.45
C PRO A 39 28.14 -0.96 -18.41
N VAL A 40 28.92 -1.15 -19.48
CA VAL A 40 29.97 -2.20 -19.53
C VAL A 40 30.94 -2.00 -18.36
N GLY A 41 31.07 -3.02 -17.50
CA GLY A 41 31.90 -2.96 -16.29
C GLY A 41 31.40 -2.02 -15.19
N GLY A 42 30.21 -1.42 -15.34
CA GLY A 42 29.70 -0.37 -14.47
C GLY A 42 28.53 -0.77 -13.57
N ILE A 43 28.10 0.22 -12.79
CA ILE A 43 26.94 0.16 -11.89
C ILE A 43 25.77 0.90 -12.55
N ARG A 44 24.56 0.36 -12.42
CA ARG A 44 23.32 1.01 -12.85
C ARG A 44 23.16 2.38 -12.19
N ARG A 45 22.71 3.34 -12.98
CA ARG A 45 22.52 4.74 -12.59
C ARG A 45 21.05 5.13 -12.79
N TYR A 46 20.49 5.77 -11.78
CA TYR A 46 19.09 6.22 -11.73
C TYR A 46 19.06 7.74 -11.72
N ALA A 47 18.15 8.34 -12.48
CA ALA A 47 17.98 9.77 -12.53
C ALA A 47 17.06 10.27 -11.40
N GLY A 48 17.02 11.59 -11.18
CA GLY A 48 16.07 12.20 -10.25
C GLY A 48 14.59 11.91 -10.58
N SER A 49 14.26 11.66 -11.84
CA SER A 49 12.91 11.20 -12.24
C SER A 49 12.55 9.83 -11.68
N ASP A 50 13.53 8.93 -11.52
CA ASP A 50 13.29 7.62 -10.89
C ASP A 50 13.01 7.77 -9.40
N LEU A 51 13.67 8.73 -8.74
CA LEU A 51 13.38 9.07 -7.34
C LEU A 51 11.96 9.61 -7.17
N ALA A 52 11.55 10.55 -8.03
CA ALA A 52 10.18 11.09 -8.02
C ALA A 52 9.14 9.98 -8.22
N ARG A 53 9.39 9.06 -9.15
CA ARG A 53 8.52 7.90 -9.43
C ARG A 53 8.43 6.94 -8.23
N VAL A 54 9.54 6.61 -7.57
CA VAL A 54 9.51 5.75 -6.36
C VAL A 54 8.75 6.44 -5.23
N ALA A 55 8.95 7.75 -5.04
CA ALA A 55 8.22 8.53 -4.04
C ALA A 55 6.70 8.56 -4.34
N PHE A 56 6.32 8.68 -5.62
CA PHE A 56 4.93 8.59 -6.06
C PHE A 56 4.30 7.24 -5.71
N ILE A 57 4.95 6.13 -6.09
CA ILE A 57 4.46 4.77 -5.81
C ILE A 57 4.23 4.58 -4.30
N LYS A 58 5.20 5.00 -3.48
CA LYS A 58 5.10 4.90 -2.01
C LYS A 58 3.94 5.73 -1.46
N SER A 59 3.70 6.91 -2.00
CA SER A 59 2.62 7.79 -1.54
C SER A 59 1.25 7.20 -1.90
N ALA A 60 1.11 6.64 -3.10
CA ALA A 60 -0.11 5.97 -3.53
C ALA A 60 -0.38 4.69 -2.73
N GLN A 61 0.64 3.88 -2.42
CA GLN A 61 0.46 2.72 -1.54
C GLN A 61 -0.05 3.10 -0.14
N ARG A 62 0.43 4.22 0.42
CA ARG A 62 -0.06 4.73 1.72
C ARG A 62 -1.53 5.10 1.69
N LEU A 63 -2.04 5.50 0.53
CA LEU A 63 -3.46 5.80 0.31
C LEU A 63 -4.30 4.54 0.04
N GLY A 64 -3.68 3.35 0.02
CA GLY A 64 -4.37 2.08 -0.19
C GLY A 64 -4.54 1.70 -1.66
N PHE A 65 -3.84 2.36 -2.59
CA PHE A 65 -3.79 1.91 -3.98
C PHE A 65 -2.93 0.64 -4.09
N SER A 66 -3.45 -0.32 -4.84
CA SER A 66 -2.76 -1.52 -5.29
C SER A 66 -1.70 -1.14 -6.35
N LEU A 67 -0.75 -2.05 -6.58
CA LEU A 67 0.31 -1.82 -7.56
C LEU A 67 -0.24 -1.63 -8.98
N ASP A 68 -1.33 -2.31 -9.32
CA ASP A 68 -1.96 -2.22 -10.63
C ASP A 68 -2.63 -0.85 -10.81
N GLU A 69 -3.36 -0.37 -9.80
CA GLU A 69 -3.91 1.00 -9.81
C GLU A 69 -2.81 2.07 -9.85
N ILE A 70 -1.68 1.82 -9.20
CA ILE A 70 -0.52 2.72 -9.25
C ILE A 70 0.09 2.77 -10.65
N ALA A 71 0.15 1.65 -11.36
CA ALA A 71 0.60 1.63 -12.76
C ALA A 71 -0.30 2.50 -13.64
N GLU A 72 -1.63 2.39 -13.45
CA GLU A 72 -2.59 3.24 -14.16
C GLU A 72 -2.42 4.72 -13.82
N LEU A 73 -2.19 5.06 -12.54
CA LEU A 73 -1.96 6.44 -12.12
C LEU A 73 -0.64 7.00 -12.67
N LEU A 74 0.43 6.19 -12.73
CA LEU A 74 1.71 6.58 -13.34
C LEU A 74 1.56 6.86 -14.85
N ALA A 75 0.67 6.16 -15.53
CA ALA A 75 0.38 6.41 -16.95
C ALA A 75 -0.36 7.75 -17.20
N LEU A 76 -0.86 8.40 -16.14
CA LEU A 76 -1.55 9.69 -16.19
C LEU A 76 -0.67 10.86 -15.70
N GLU A 77 0.59 10.58 -15.34
CA GLU A 77 1.54 11.53 -14.76
C GLU A 77 1.96 12.64 -15.73
N ASP A 78 1.80 12.43 -17.03
CA ASP A 78 2.03 13.42 -18.10
C ASP A 78 1.01 14.57 -18.12
N GLY A 79 0.03 14.56 -17.21
CA GLY A 79 -1.02 15.57 -17.11
C GLY A 79 -2.20 15.33 -18.04
N SER A 80 -2.20 14.23 -18.80
CA SER A 80 -3.18 13.95 -19.84
C SER A 80 -4.61 13.74 -19.32
N SER A 81 -4.81 13.44 -18.04
CA SER A 81 -6.17 13.29 -17.52
C SER A 81 -6.33 13.39 -16.00
N CYS A 82 -6.43 14.62 -15.49
CA CYS A 82 -6.86 14.90 -14.12
C CYS A 82 -8.23 14.25 -13.79
N ALA A 83 -9.13 14.16 -14.78
CA ALA A 83 -10.43 13.51 -14.63
C ALA A 83 -10.32 12.01 -14.33
N LYS A 84 -9.44 11.27 -15.03
CA LYS A 84 -9.21 9.83 -14.75
C LYS A 84 -8.59 9.61 -13.38
N ALA A 85 -7.61 10.42 -12.99
CA ALA A 85 -7.02 10.36 -11.66
C ALA A 85 -8.07 10.59 -10.56
N ARG A 86 -8.98 11.57 -10.76
CA ARG A 86 -10.09 11.83 -9.85
C ARG A 86 -11.06 10.65 -9.74
N MET A 87 -11.40 9.98 -10.84
CA MET A 87 -12.26 8.79 -10.81
C MET A 87 -11.63 7.67 -9.97
N LYS A 88 -10.35 7.39 -10.17
CA LYS A 88 -9.61 6.39 -9.38
C LYS A 88 -9.57 6.72 -7.90
N ALA A 89 -9.35 7.99 -7.56
CA ALA A 89 -9.41 8.43 -6.16
C ALA A 89 -10.81 8.27 -5.57
N GLN A 90 -11.86 8.49 -6.35
CA GLN A 90 -13.25 8.34 -5.91
C GLN A 90 -13.61 6.87 -5.68
N GLU A 91 -13.18 5.96 -6.56
CA GLU A 91 -13.31 4.50 -6.39
C GLU A 91 -12.60 4.05 -5.11
N LYS A 92 -11.34 4.46 -4.93
CA LYS A 92 -10.57 4.12 -3.73
C LYS A 92 -11.24 4.63 -2.45
N LEU A 93 -11.84 5.82 -2.48
CA LEU A 93 -12.56 6.37 -1.34
C LEU A 93 -13.80 5.53 -0.98
N VAL A 94 -14.49 4.96 -1.96
CA VAL A 94 -15.61 4.03 -1.71
C VAL A 94 -15.11 2.77 -1.02
N ASP A 95 -14.01 2.17 -1.50
CA ASP A 95 -13.41 0.97 -0.90
C ASP A 95 -12.96 1.22 0.54
N VAL A 96 -12.31 2.36 0.79
CA VAL A 96 -11.87 2.75 2.14
C VAL A 96 -13.07 2.90 3.08
N ARG A 97 -14.15 3.54 2.62
CA ARG A 97 -15.38 3.69 3.42
C ARG A 97 -16.04 2.35 3.72
N ALA A 98 -16.11 1.44 2.75
CA ALA A 98 -16.63 0.09 2.96
C ALA A 98 -15.80 -0.64 4.02
N LYS A 99 -14.47 -0.58 3.91
CA LYS A 99 -13.57 -1.21 4.87
C LYS A 99 -13.66 -0.62 6.28
N LEU A 100 -13.88 0.69 6.40
CA LEU A 100 -14.14 1.32 7.70
C LEU A 100 -15.42 0.78 8.35
N ILE A 101 -16.50 0.62 7.58
CA ILE A 101 -17.76 0.06 8.08
C ILE A 101 -17.55 -1.37 8.59
N ASP A 102 -16.82 -2.18 7.83
CA ASP A 102 -16.52 -3.57 8.22
C ASP A 102 -15.62 -3.62 9.47
N LEU A 103 -14.59 -2.78 9.55
CA LEU A 103 -13.72 -2.69 10.73
C LEU A 103 -14.49 -2.24 11.97
N GLN A 104 -15.41 -1.27 11.83
CA GLN A 104 -16.31 -0.85 12.92
C GLN A 104 -17.27 -1.97 13.35
N ARG A 105 -17.70 -2.84 12.42
CA ARG A 105 -18.49 -4.03 12.77
C ARG A 105 -17.64 -5.02 13.57
N ILE A 106 -16.43 -5.30 13.12
CA ILE A 106 -15.49 -6.21 13.81
C ILE A 106 -15.17 -5.68 15.21
N GLU A 107 -14.86 -4.39 15.33
CA GLU A 107 -14.58 -3.72 16.60
C GLU A 107 -15.73 -3.90 17.60
N ARG A 108 -16.98 -3.66 17.16
CA ARG A 108 -18.16 -3.87 18.02
C ARG A 108 -18.31 -5.31 18.49
N VAL A 109 -18.08 -6.29 17.61
CA VAL A 109 -18.13 -7.71 17.97
C VAL A 109 -17.05 -8.05 19.00
N LEU A 110 -15.81 -7.62 18.77
CA LEU A 110 -14.70 -7.84 19.70
C LEU A 110 -14.96 -7.20 21.06
N ASN A 111 -15.42 -5.94 21.10
CA ASN A 111 -15.76 -5.25 22.35
C ASN A 111 -16.87 -5.97 23.12
N ASN A 112 -17.89 -6.50 22.44
CA ASN A 112 -18.94 -7.28 23.08
C ASN A 112 -18.39 -8.59 23.67
N LEU A 113 -17.56 -9.33 22.91
CA LEU A 113 -16.95 -10.58 23.38
C LEU A 113 -16.02 -10.35 24.58
N ILE A 114 -15.25 -9.26 24.59
CA ILE A 114 -14.41 -8.87 25.73
C ILE A 114 -15.28 -8.61 26.95
N GLY A 115 -16.33 -7.79 26.83
CA GLY A 115 -17.24 -7.49 27.93
C GLY A 115 -17.99 -8.71 28.49
N GLN A 116 -18.30 -9.70 27.64
CA GLN A 116 -18.87 -10.98 28.09
C GLN A 116 -17.84 -11.82 28.84
N CYS A 117 -16.58 -11.82 28.40
CA CYS A 117 -15.49 -12.52 29.07
C CYS A 117 -15.22 -11.94 30.46
N GLU A 118 -15.21 -10.61 30.61
CA GLU A 118 -14.98 -9.93 31.90
C GLU A 118 -16.10 -10.20 32.92
N LYS A 119 -17.35 -10.35 32.45
CA LYS A 119 -18.51 -10.63 33.31
C LYS A 119 -18.59 -12.10 33.74
N ALA A 120 -17.87 -13.00 33.08
CA ALA A 120 -17.88 -14.42 33.40
C ALA A 120 -17.12 -14.67 34.72
N LYS A 121 -17.82 -15.16 35.76
CA LYS A 121 -17.23 -15.53 37.06
C LYS A 121 -17.21 -17.05 37.24
N GLY A 122 -16.07 -17.60 37.69
CA GLY A 122 -15.89 -19.03 37.99
C GLY A 122 -15.23 -19.83 36.85
N LYS A 123 -15.29 -21.17 36.91
CA LYS A 123 -14.85 -22.05 35.80
C LYS A 123 -15.89 -22.05 34.68
N VAL A 124 -15.92 -20.99 33.88
CA VAL A 124 -16.82 -20.85 32.73
C VAL A 124 -16.03 -21.02 31.43
N ARG A 125 -16.65 -21.62 30.40
CA ARG A 125 -16.07 -21.62 29.05
C ARG A 125 -15.98 -20.19 28.55
N CYS A 126 -14.81 -19.79 28.05
CA CYS A 126 -14.59 -18.45 27.54
C CYS A 126 -15.58 -18.13 26.39
N PRO A 127 -16.44 -17.11 26.52
CA PRO A 127 -17.42 -16.73 25.50
C PRO A 127 -16.77 -16.40 24.15
N LEU A 128 -15.56 -15.83 24.17
CA LEU A 128 -14.78 -15.54 22.96
C LEU A 128 -14.40 -16.81 22.21
N ILE A 129 -13.86 -17.82 22.92
CA ILE A 129 -13.49 -19.10 22.31
C ILE A 129 -14.74 -19.86 21.83
N ALA A 130 -15.86 -19.75 22.55
CA ALA A 130 -17.12 -20.34 22.11
C ALA A 130 -17.62 -19.69 20.81
N ALA A 131 -17.54 -18.36 20.68
CA ALA A 131 -17.97 -17.61 19.50
C ALA A 131 -17.15 -17.93 18.24
N LEU A 132 -15.85 -18.26 18.39
CA LEU A 132 -14.99 -18.64 17.27
C LEU A 132 -15.24 -20.06 16.74
N HIS A 133 -15.85 -20.94 17.55
CA HIS A 133 -16.23 -22.29 17.12
C HIS A 133 -17.60 -22.34 16.43
N VAL A 134 -18.39 -21.28 16.55
CA VAL A 134 -19.61 -21.12 15.75
C VAL A 134 -19.18 -20.45 14.44
N PRO A 135 -19.47 -21.03 13.26
CA PRO A 135 -19.23 -20.32 12.01
C PRO A 135 -19.99 -19.00 12.09
N ALA A 136 -19.26 -17.89 12.07
CA ALA A 136 -19.77 -16.56 12.36
C ALA A 136 -20.90 -16.18 11.38
N GLY A 137 -22.12 -16.58 11.68
CA GLY A 137 -23.33 -15.96 11.20
C GLY A 137 -23.46 -14.64 11.92
N VAL A 138 -23.03 -13.57 11.26
CA VAL A 138 -23.28 -12.19 11.68
C VAL A 138 -24.77 -12.06 12.04
N PRO A 139 -25.14 -11.79 13.30
CA PRO A 139 -26.51 -11.43 13.61
C PRO A 139 -26.78 -10.07 12.97
N GLY A 140 -27.84 -9.99 12.16
CA GLY A 140 -28.37 -8.76 11.58
C GLY A 140 -28.80 -7.75 12.63
#